data_AF-A0A0Q4DGN2-F1
#
_entry.id   AF-A0A0Q4DGN2-F1
#
_cell.length_a   1.000
_cell.length_b   1.000
_cell.length_c   1.000
_cell.angle_alpha   90.00
_cell.angle_beta   90.00
_cell.angle_gamma   90.00
#
_symmetry.space_group_name_H-M   'P 1'
#
loop_
_entity.id
_entity.type
_entity.pdbx_description
1 polymer ?
#
loop_
_entity_poly.entity_id
_entity_poly.type
_entity_poly.pdbx_seq_one_letter_code
_entity_poly.pdbx_strand_id
1 'polypeptide(L)'
;MTTTSPTKKPGGARIAVQRFGTFLSGMIMPNIAAFIAWGFITMLFIPAGFFGANSPFGWHWAPVAEILGGGGNAATINWPGAMTALTANEDGSTYQGYVGLVSVMITYLLPLLIANTGGRIVYGARGGVVATIAVMGVIVGTNIPMFLGAMIMGPLAAWVTKQMDKLWDGKIRPGFEMLVNNFSAGILGMILAIIGFFAFGPVFLGISAVLGSIVAFLVQFNLLPVLSIIVEPAKVLFLNNAINHGVFTPLGIEQAAESGKSILFLIEANPGPGLGLLLAFTFFGVGAAKASAPGAIIIQFLGGIHEIYFPYALAKPMTILALIAGGASGVATNMIFQGGLAFPAAPGSIIAVTVAAIGAGPANLLVVYLSVVVAAAVTFLVAGVILRASRKRDQEAEGDSFAAAIDQTAANKGKESSALGALRTRAAGTTGSGTTEAADRDVDAALGGAAGAVATKQLNNIVFACDAGMGSSAMGASVLRNKIKKAGIDGVTVTNQAIANLDGSADLVITQNQLTDRAKAQSPDSLHVSVDNFMNSPKYDEVVEMVRAQHEAK
;
A
#
# COMPACT_ATOMS: atom_id res chain seq x y z
N MET A 1 -32.29 31.25 6.71
CA MET A 1 -31.71 30.91 5.38
C MET A 1 -30.25 30.55 5.58
N THR A 2 -29.93 29.26 5.59
CA THR A 2 -28.56 28.75 5.64
C THR A 2 -28.04 28.63 4.21
N THR A 3 -27.18 29.56 3.79
CA THR A 3 -26.56 29.54 2.47
C THR A 3 -25.43 28.51 2.45
N THR A 4 -25.75 27.29 2.02
CA THR A 4 -24.75 26.29 1.67
C THR A 4 -23.94 26.81 0.47
N SER A 5 -22.67 27.11 0.71
CA SER A 5 -21.74 27.48 -0.34
C SER A 5 -21.53 26.28 -1.27
N PRO A 6 -21.56 26.46 -2.60
CA PRO A 6 -21.41 25.35 -3.53
C PRO A 6 -19.96 24.83 -3.44
N THR A 7 -19.79 23.55 -3.11
CA THR A 7 -18.52 22.85 -3.16
C THR A 7 -17.96 22.90 -4.57
N LYS A 8 -16.85 23.63 -4.76
CA LYS A 8 -16.13 23.77 -6.02
C LYS A 8 -15.73 22.37 -6.53
N LYS A 9 -16.32 21.91 -7.65
CA LYS A 9 -15.92 20.66 -8.31
C LYS A 9 -14.43 20.73 -8.65
N PRO A 10 -13.61 19.71 -8.31
CA PRO A 10 -12.20 19.70 -8.68
C PRO A 10 -12.06 19.73 -10.20
N GLY A 11 -11.12 20.53 -10.73
CA GLY A 11 -10.89 20.66 -12.17
C GLY A 11 -10.45 19.33 -12.82
N GLY A 12 -10.74 19.17 -14.12
CA GLY A 12 -10.51 17.91 -14.86
C GLY A 12 -9.07 17.39 -14.79
N ALA A 13 -8.07 18.28 -14.78
CA ALA A 13 -6.66 17.89 -14.65
C ALA A 13 -6.35 17.24 -13.29
N ARG A 14 -6.92 17.74 -12.19
CA ARG A 14 -6.74 17.16 -10.85
C ARG A 14 -7.37 15.76 -10.78
N ILE A 15 -8.54 15.58 -11.39
CA ILE A 15 -9.23 14.29 -11.45
C ILE A 15 -8.41 13.28 -12.28
N ALA A 16 -7.80 13.71 -13.39
CA ALA A 16 -6.95 12.85 -14.21
C ALA A 16 -5.71 12.38 -13.46
N VAL A 17 -5.00 13.29 -12.77
CA VAL A 17 -3.83 12.96 -11.94
C VAL A 17 -4.22 12.00 -10.81
N GLN A 18 -5.36 12.24 -10.16
CA GLN A 18 -5.86 11.36 -9.11
C GLN A 18 -6.18 9.96 -9.63
N ARG A 19 -6.89 9.85 -10.76
CA ARG A 19 -7.20 8.54 -11.39
C ARG A 19 -5.95 7.79 -11.79
N PHE A 20 -4.96 8.49 -12.34
CA PHE A 20 -3.68 7.91 -12.70
C PHE A 20 -2.92 7.40 -11.46
N GLY A 21 -2.91 8.17 -10.38
CA GLY A 21 -2.31 7.74 -9.11
C GLY A 21 -3.01 6.54 -8.48
N THR A 22 -4.35 6.53 -8.45
CA THR A 22 -5.13 5.38 -7.98
C THR A 22 -4.86 4.14 -8.82
N PHE A 23 -4.71 4.28 -10.14
CA PHE A 23 -4.35 3.18 -11.02
C PHE A 23 -2.98 2.59 -10.67
N LEU A 24 -1.93 3.43 -10.56
CA LEU A 24 -0.58 2.98 -10.20
C LEU A 24 -0.51 2.38 -8.80
N SER A 25 -1.16 3.02 -7.83
CA SER A 25 -1.29 2.48 -6.47
C SER A 25 -1.99 1.11 -6.49
N GLY A 26 -3.04 0.97 -7.30
CA GLY A 26 -3.77 -0.29 -7.52
C GLY A 26 -2.88 -1.44 -8.00
N MET A 27 -1.78 -1.16 -8.69
CA MET A 27 -0.81 -2.16 -9.16
C MET A 27 0.14 -2.63 -8.06
N ILE A 28 0.40 -1.81 -7.05
CA ILE A 28 1.43 -2.05 -6.03
C ILE A 28 0.82 -2.55 -4.73
N MET A 29 -0.29 -1.96 -4.28
CA MET A 29 -0.90 -2.31 -3.01
C MET A 29 -1.24 -3.80 -2.79
N PRO A 30 -1.79 -4.54 -3.79
CA PRO A 30 -2.08 -5.96 -3.61
C PRO A 30 -0.82 -6.78 -3.31
N ASN A 31 0.36 -6.23 -3.64
CA ASN A 31 1.65 -6.87 -3.55
C ASN A 31 2.50 -6.36 -2.38
N ILE A 32 1.96 -5.49 -1.51
CA ILE A 32 2.71 -4.91 -0.36
C ILE A 32 3.35 -5.99 0.51
N ALA A 33 2.68 -7.13 0.72
CA ALA A 33 3.25 -8.24 1.50
C ALA A 33 4.57 -8.75 0.90
N ALA A 34 4.71 -8.79 -0.43
CA ALA A 34 5.94 -9.20 -1.10
C ALA A 34 7.04 -8.14 -0.92
N PHE A 35 6.71 -6.85 -0.99
CA PHE A 35 7.65 -5.75 -0.70
C PHE A 35 8.13 -5.78 0.76
N ILE A 36 7.22 -6.03 1.71
CA ILE A 36 7.55 -6.17 3.13
C ILE A 36 8.48 -7.37 3.35
N ALA A 37 8.14 -8.53 2.78
CA ALA A 37 8.97 -9.73 2.88
C ALA A 37 10.37 -9.48 2.29
N TRP A 38 10.44 -8.88 1.11
CA TRP A 38 11.70 -8.47 0.48
C TRP A 38 12.50 -7.51 1.37
N GLY A 39 11.84 -6.50 1.95
CA GLY A 39 12.46 -5.53 2.85
C GLY A 39 13.05 -6.20 4.10
N PHE A 40 12.32 -7.13 4.73
CA PHE A 40 12.83 -7.88 5.88
C PHE A 40 14.02 -8.78 5.51
N ILE A 41 13.94 -9.49 4.39
CA ILE A 41 15.05 -10.34 3.93
C ILE A 41 16.28 -9.48 3.66
N THR A 42 16.09 -8.34 3.00
CA THR A 42 17.17 -7.37 2.73
C THR A 42 17.78 -6.86 4.02
N MET A 43 16.96 -6.42 4.97
CA MET A 43 17.39 -5.91 6.27
C MET A 43 18.19 -6.94 7.08
N LEU A 44 17.79 -8.21 7.03
CA LEU A 44 18.37 -9.25 7.88
C LEU A 44 19.62 -9.89 7.27
N PHE A 45 19.60 -10.20 5.97
CA PHE A 45 20.54 -11.18 5.41
C PHE A 45 21.57 -10.62 4.44
N ILE A 46 21.42 -9.40 3.89
CA ILE A 46 22.48 -8.83 3.04
C ILE A 46 23.80 -8.70 3.82
N PRO A 47 24.95 -8.55 3.16
CA PRO A 47 26.23 -8.40 3.85
C PRO A 47 26.24 -7.31 4.93
N ALA A 48 25.63 -6.16 4.68
CA ALA A 48 25.49 -5.07 5.66
C ALA A 48 24.25 -5.20 6.60
N GLY A 49 23.49 -6.28 6.48
CA GLY A 49 22.26 -6.54 7.23
C GLY A 49 22.52 -6.97 8.66
N PHE A 50 21.46 -7.11 9.44
CA PHE A 50 21.55 -7.42 10.88
C PHE A 50 22.33 -8.71 11.18
N PHE A 51 22.16 -9.74 10.35
CA PHE A 51 22.88 -11.01 10.45
C PHE A 51 24.01 -11.17 9.42
N GLY A 52 24.28 -10.12 8.62
CA GLY A 52 25.25 -10.14 7.53
C GLY A 52 26.70 -10.22 7.99
N ALA A 53 27.60 -10.57 7.06
CA ALA A 53 29.04 -10.65 7.32
C ALA A 53 29.65 -9.32 7.80
N ASN A 54 29.10 -8.19 7.34
CA ASN A 54 29.50 -6.84 7.71
C ASN A 54 28.48 -6.20 8.68
N SER A 55 27.82 -7.01 9.52
CA SER A 55 26.81 -6.53 10.45
C SER A 55 27.39 -5.49 11.42
N PRO A 56 26.78 -4.31 11.52
CA PRO A 56 27.24 -3.26 12.45
C PRO A 56 26.95 -3.60 13.91
N PHE A 57 26.17 -4.65 14.17
CA PHE A 57 25.80 -5.09 15.52
C PHE A 57 26.72 -6.19 16.06
N GLY A 58 27.68 -6.67 15.26
CA GLY A 58 28.58 -7.78 15.61
C GLY A 58 27.90 -9.14 15.61
N TRP A 59 26.65 -9.23 15.14
CA TRP A 59 25.90 -10.48 15.01
C TRP A 59 26.01 -10.97 13.57
N HIS A 60 26.53 -12.17 13.38
CA HIS A 60 26.73 -12.77 12.06
C HIS A 60 26.18 -14.18 12.05
N TRP A 61 25.21 -14.45 11.17
CA TRP A 61 24.65 -15.78 10.99
C TRP A 61 25.30 -16.49 9.80
N ALA A 62 26.59 -16.80 9.94
CA ALA A 62 27.37 -17.52 8.94
C ALA A 62 26.94 -18.99 8.83
N PRO A 63 26.89 -19.61 7.63
CA PRO A 63 26.97 -19.00 6.30
C PRO A 63 25.59 -18.64 5.72
N VAL A 64 24.54 -18.65 6.54
CA VAL A 64 23.13 -18.51 6.11
C VAL A 64 22.87 -17.14 5.49
N ALA A 65 23.42 -16.07 6.09
CA ALA A 65 23.27 -14.72 5.57
C ALA A 65 23.88 -14.58 4.17
N GLU A 66 25.04 -15.18 3.94
CA GLU A 66 25.75 -15.13 2.66
C GLU A 66 25.08 -15.94 1.55
N ILE A 67 24.32 -16.98 1.93
CA ILE A 67 23.49 -17.75 0.99
C ILE A 67 22.18 -17.01 0.68
N LEU A 68 21.47 -16.51 1.71
CA LEU A 68 20.15 -15.89 1.55
C LEU A 68 20.20 -14.45 1.07
N GLY A 69 21.12 -13.64 1.59
CA GLY A 69 21.34 -12.25 1.19
C GLY A 69 22.13 -12.11 -0.09
N GLY A 70 22.92 -13.13 -0.44
CA GLY A 70 23.78 -13.18 -1.62
C GLY A 70 25.21 -12.69 -1.37
N GLY A 71 26.09 -12.95 -2.33
CA GLY A 71 27.51 -12.57 -2.30
C GLY A 71 28.43 -13.56 -1.58
N GLY A 72 27.91 -14.62 -0.94
CA GLY A 72 28.74 -15.66 -0.32
C GLY A 72 29.55 -16.46 -1.32
N ASN A 73 30.84 -16.69 -1.07
CA ASN A 73 31.69 -17.48 -1.96
C ASN A 73 31.33 -18.98 -1.89
N ALA A 74 30.77 -19.49 -2.97
CA ALA A 74 30.31 -20.86 -3.09
C ALA A 74 31.42 -21.90 -2.94
N ALA A 75 32.66 -21.58 -3.31
CA ALA A 75 33.80 -22.48 -3.11
C ALA A 75 34.14 -22.67 -1.63
N THR A 76 33.85 -21.66 -0.80
CA THR A 76 34.13 -21.69 0.64
C THR A 76 32.98 -22.29 1.45
N ILE A 77 31.74 -21.88 1.13
CA ILE A 77 30.54 -22.29 1.87
C ILE A 77 30.07 -23.69 1.43
N ASN A 78 30.27 -24.03 0.16
CA ASN A 78 29.94 -25.33 -0.42
C ASN A 78 28.50 -25.83 -0.14
N TRP A 79 27.52 -24.92 -0.21
CA TRP A 79 26.09 -25.27 -0.16
C TRP A 79 25.59 -25.67 -1.56
N PRO A 80 25.28 -26.96 -1.80
CA PRO A 80 24.93 -27.44 -3.13
C PRO A 80 23.50 -27.04 -3.53
N GLY A 81 23.28 -26.87 -4.84
CA GLY A 81 21.96 -26.64 -5.42
C GLY A 81 21.42 -25.20 -5.34
N ALA A 82 22.08 -24.30 -4.61
CA ALA A 82 21.75 -22.88 -4.65
C ALA A 82 22.32 -22.21 -5.91
N MET A 83 21.58 -21.22 -6.42
CA MET A 83 21.97 -20.45 -7.60
C MET A 83 23.21 -19.59 -7.31
N THR A 84 24.21 -19.66 -8.18
CA THR A 84 25.42 -18.85 -8.12
C THR A 84 25.61 -18.03 -9.38
N ALA A 85 26.29 -16.89 -9.26
CA ALA A 85 26.71 -16.05 -10.37
C ALA A 85 28.14 -15.54 -10.13
N LEU A 86 28.83 -15.19 -11.21
CA LEU A 86 30.13 -14.54 -11.11
C LEU A 86 29.99 -13.20 -10.37
N THR A 87 30.69 -13.08 -9.26
CA THR A 87 30.72 -11.89 -8.40
C THR A 87 32.16 -11.38 -8.37
N ALA A 88 32.32 -10.05 -8.46
CA ALA A 88 33.63 -9.41 -8.37
C ALA A 88 33.94 -9.02 -6.92
N ASN A 89 35.17 -9.27 -6.49
CA ASN A 89 35.76 -8.73 -5.27
C ASN A 89 36.20 -7.27 -5.49
N GLU A 90 36.49 -6.56 -4.40
CA GLU A 90 37.02 -5.19 -4.43
C GLU A 90 38.37 -5.07 -5.16
N ASP A 91 39.14 -6.16 -5.22
CA ASP A 91 40.42 -6.25 -5.92
C ASP A 91 40.28 -6.58 -7.43
N GLY A 92 39.05 -6.71 -7.93
CA GLY A 92 38.74 -7.07 -9.31
C GLY A 92 38.86 -8.57 -9.61
N SER A 93 39.25 -9.40 -8.65
CA SER A 93 39.17 -10.86 -8.79
C SER A 93 37.71 -11.32 -8.79
N THR A 94 37.42 -12.46 -9.44
CA THR A 94 36.04 -12.98 -9.53
C THR A 94 35.91 -14.31 -8.81
N TYR A 95 34.74 -14.54 -8.21
CA TYR A 95 34.37 -15.79 -7.56
C TYR A 95 32.91 -16.15 -7.86
N GLN A 96 32.55 -17.41 -7.62
CA GLN A 96 31.16 -17.85 -7.70
C GLN A 96 30.43 -17.43 -6.42
N GLY A 97 29.66 -16.35 -6.49
CA GLY A 97 28.86 -15.85 -5.38
C GLY A 97 27.44 -16.40 -5.42
N TYR A 98 26.83 -16.67 -4.26
CA TYR A 98 25.39 -16.96 -4.21
C TYR A 98 24.58 -15.75 -4.67
N VAL A 99 23.56 -15.99 -5.50
CA VAL A 99 22.70 -14.92 -6.03
C VAL A 99 21.84 -14.30 -4.92
N GLY A 100 21.37 -15.13 -3.96
CA GLY A 100 20.51 -14.71 -2.86
C GLY A 100 19.06 -14.40 -3.26
N LEU A 101 18.18 -14.28 -2.28
CA LEU A 101 16.76 -13.96 -2.46
C LEU A 101 16.54 -12.49 -2.79
N VAL A 102 17.36 -11.59 -2.23
CA VAL A 102 17.17 -10.14 -2.34
C VAL A 102 17.19 -9.67 -3.79
N SER A 103 18.19 -10.12 -4.55
CA SER A 103 18.37 -9.79 -5.96
C SER A 103 17.27 -10.40 -6.84
N VAL A 104 16.91 -11.67 -6.62
CA VAL A 104 15.88 -12.36 -7.40
C VAL A 104 14.50 -11.74 -7.16
N MET A 105 14.20 -11.35 -5.92
CA MET A 105 12.92 -10.73 -5.59
C MET A 105 12.78 -9.35 -6.22
N ILE A 106 13.80 -8.49 -6.13
CA ILE A 106 13.73 -7.13 -6.70
C ILE A 106 13.74 -7.13 -8.24
N THR A 107 14.48 -8.05 -8.87
CA THR A 107 14.62 -8.11 -10.32
C THR A 107 13.45 -8.83 -10.99
N TYR A 108 12.93 -9.91 -10.39
CA TYR A 108 11.90 -10.74 -11.01
C TYR A 108 10.56 -10.67 -10.26
N LEU A 109 10.53 -11.09 -8.99
CA LEU A 109 9.26 -11.29 -8.28
C LEU A 109 8.41 -10.01 -8.24
N LEU A 110 8.98 -8.91 -7.76
CA LEU A 110 8.23 -7.68 -7.55
C LEU A 110 7.75 -7.04 -8.86
N PRO A 111 8.58 -6.89 -9.91
CA PRO A 111 8.11 -6.42 -11.22
C PRO A 111 7.03 -7.33 -11.84
N LEU A 112 7.16 -8.65 -11.74
CA LEU A 112 6.16 -9.57 -12.30
C LEU A 112 4.82 -9.49 -11.56
N LEU A 113 4.84 -9.33 -10.23
CA LEU A 113 3.62 -9.13 -9.45
C LEU A 113 2.90 -7.83 -9.84
N ILE A 114 3.65 -6.75 -10.05
CA ILE A 114 3.11 -5.47 -10.55
C ILE A 114 2.51 -5.66 -11.94
N ALA A 115 3.23 -6.32 -12.85
CA ALA A 115 2.78 -6.58 -14.21
C ALA A 115 1.48 -7.38 -14.24
N ASN A 116 1.43 -8.48 -13.49
CA ASN A 116 0.24 -9.32 -13.35
C ASN A 116 -0.95 -8.52 -12.79
N THR A 117 -0.70 -7.69 -11.78
CA THR A 117 -1.75 -6.85 -11.18
C THR A 117 -2.26 -5.80 -12.16
N GLY A 118 -1.36 -5.07 -12.82
CA GLY A 118 -1.73 -4.09 -13.86
C GLY A 118 -2.49 -4.73 -15.02
N GLY A 119 -2.04 -5.91 -15.47
CA GLY A 119 -2.73 -6.66 -16.50
C GLY A 119 -4.12 -7.11 -16.07
N ARG A 120 -4.29 -7.52 -14.80
CA ARG A 120 -5.59 -7.87 -14.23
C ARG A 120 -6.56 -6.71 -14.12
N ILE A 121 -6.06 -5.52 -13.78
CA ILE A 121 -6.89 -4.30 -13.73
C ILE A 121 -7.45 -3.98 -15.13
N VAL A 122 -6.68 -4.22 -16.20
CA VAL A 122 -7.10 -3.91 -17.58
C VAL A 122 -7.97 -5.01 -18.20
N TYR A 123 -7.60 -6.28 -18.01
CA TYR A 123 -8.25 -7.40 -18.71
C TYR A 123 -8.25 -8.73 -17.92
N GLY A 124 -8.46 -8.65 -16.61
CA GLY A 124 -8.69 -9.82 -15.76
C GLY A 124 -7.52 -10.81 -15.72
N ALA A 125 -7.79 -12.05 -15.32
CA ALA A 125 -6.74 -13.07 -15.14
C ALA A 125 -5.88 -13.27 -16.40
N ARG A 126 -6.50 -13.29 -17.58
CA ARG A 126 -5.82 -13.48 -18.87
C ARG A 126 -4.87 -12.32 -19.18
N GLY A 127 -5.33 -11.08 -19.01
CA GLY A 127 -4.47 -9.90 -19.15
C GLY A 127 -3.26 -9.95 -18.20
N GLY A 128 -3.46 -10.43 -16.97
CA GLY A 128 -2.37 -10.61 -15.99
C GLY A 128 -1.31 -11.62 -16.44
N VAL A 129 -1.72 -12.76 -17.01
CA VAL A 129 -0.79 -13.78 -17.51
C VAL A 129 0.03 -13.24 -18.68
N VAL A 130 -0.62 -12.65 -19.69
CA VAL A 130 0.08 -12.09 -20.86
C VAL A 130 1.01 -10.95 -20.45
N ALA A 131 0.57 -10.09 -19.54
CA ALA A 131 1.40 -9.02 -18.96
C ALA A 131 2.66 -9.56 -18.27
N THR A 132 2.54 -10.66 -17.52
CA THR A 132 3.68 -11.30 -16.85
C THR A 132 4.69 -11.84 -17.86
N ILE A 133 4.22 -12.51 -18.92
CA ILE A 133 5.08 -13.01 -20.00
C ILE A 133 5.80 -11.85 -20.70
N ALA A 134 5.05 -10.80 -21.06
CA ALA A 134 5.60 -9.64 -21.75
C ALA A 134 6.69 -8.93 -20.93
N VAL A 135 6.48 -8.78 -19.63
CA VAL A 135 7.42 -8.11 -18.72
C VAL A 135 8.70 -8.92 -18.49
N MET A 136 8.68 -10.25 -18.63
CA MET A 136 9.92 -11.03 -18.62
C MET A 136 10.90 -10.57 -19.71
N GLY A 137 10.39 -10.24 -20.90
CA GLY A 137 11.21 -9.67 -21.96
C GLY A 137 11.83 -8.33 -21.57
N VAL A 138 11.04 -7.46 -20.92
CA VAL A 138 11.50 -6.16 -20.42
C VAL A 138 12.57 -6.32 -19.33
N ILE A 139 12.39 -7.25 -18.39
CA ILE A 139 13.35 -7.52 -17.31
C ILE A 139 14.69 -8.01 -17.89
N VAL A 140 14.65 -8.99 -18.80
CA VAL A 140 15.88 -9.59 -19.34
C VAL A 140 16.62 -8.63 -20.30
N GLY A 141 15.93 -7.61 -20.82
CA GLY A 141 16.53 -6.61 -21.71
C GLY A 141 17.43 -5.57 -21.03
N THR A 142 17.60 -5.62 -19.70
CA THR A 142 18.30 -4.57 -18.94
C THR A 142 18.78 -5.08 -17.58
N ASN A 143 19.83 -4.44 -17.04
CA ASN A 143 20.44 -4.79 -15.75
C ASN A 143 19.83 -4.03 -14.56
N ILE A 144 18.79 -3.22 -14.79
CA ILE A 144 18.14 -2.39 -13.78
C ILE A 144 16.79 -3.03 -13.39
N PRO A 145 16.40 -3.05 -12.10
CA PRO A 145 15.08 -3.54 -11.69
C PRO A 145 13.92 -2.81 -12.41
N MET A 146 13.10 -3.55 -13.16
CA MET A 146 12.10 -3.00 -14.09
C MET A 146 10.72 -2.73 -13.47
N PHE A 147 10.67 -1.98 -12.36
CA PHE A 147 9.39 -1.57 -11.75
C PHE A 147 8.55 -0.69 -12.68
N LEU A 148 9.16 0.37 -13.24
CA LEU A 148 8.48 1.26 -14.19
C LEU A 148 8.19 0.55 -15.53
N GLY A 149 9.10 -0.32 -15.97
CA GLY A 149 8.87 -1.20 -17.12
C GLY A 149 7.63 -2.06 -16.94
N ALA A 150 7.47 -2.69 -15.77
CA ALA A 150 6.29 -3.47 -15.43
C ALA A 150 5.01 -2.61 -15.33
N MET A 151 5.11 -1.40 -14.77
CA MET A 151 3.98 -0.47 -14.64
C MET A 151 3.43 -0.01 -16.00
N ILE A 152 4.29 0.10 -17.01
CA ILE A 152 3.89 0.50 -18.37
C ILE A 152 3.48 -0.72 -19.19
N MET A 153 4.36 -1.72 -19.26
CA MET A 153 4.19 -2.87 -20.15
C MET A 153 3.05 -3.79 -19.70
N GLY A 154 2.80 -3.92 -18.39
CA GLY A 154 1.74 -4.80 -17.89
C GLY A 154 0.33 -4.39 -18.38
N PRO A 155 -0.13 -3.16 -18.10
CA PRO A 155 -1.39 -2.63 -18.63
C PRO A 155 -1.44 -2.60 -20.15
N LEU A 156 -0.33 -2.26 -20.82
CA LEU A 156 -0.24 -2.23 -22.28
C LEU A 156 -0.45 -3.62 -22.88
N ALA A 157 0.24 -4.64 -22.37
CA ALA A 157 0.11 -6.01 -22.84
C ALA A 157 -1.31 -6.56 -22.66
N ALA A 158 -1.94 -6.26 -21.53
CA ALA A 158 -3.34 -6.63 -21.30
C ALA A 158 -4.31 -5.86 -22.21
N TRP A 159 -4.04 -4.59 -22.51
CA TRP A 159 -4.82 -3.82 -23.48
C TRP A 159 -4.70 -4.39 -24.89
N VAL A 160 -3.50 -4.76 -25.33
CA VAL A 160 -3.28 -5.42 -26.64
C VAL A 160 -4.02 -6.76 -26.67
N THR A 161 -3.98 -7.53 -25.58
CA THR A 161 -4.73 -8.79 -25.45
C THR A 161 -6.24 -8.55 -25.62
N LYS A 162 -6.77 -7.51 -24.97
CA LYS A 162 -8.19 -7.13 -25.10
C LYS A 162 -8.56 -6.75 -26.54
N GLN A 163 -7.67 -6.09 -27.28
CA GLN A 163 -7.95 -5.78 -28.69
C GLN A 163 -7.84 -7.01 -29.59
N MET A 164 -6.87 -7.88 -29.33
CA MET A 164 -6.75 -9.15 -30.04
C MET A 164 -8.03 -9.97 -29.89
N ASP A 165 -8.54 -10.15 -28.67
CA ASP A 165 -9.72 -10.99 -28.42
C ASP A 165 -10.99 -10.48 -29.11
N LYS A 166 -11.16 -9.16 -29.23
CA LYS A 166 -12.27 -8.58 -30.01
C LYS A 166 -12.28 -9.03 -31.48
N LEU A 167 -11.12 -9.38 -32.05
CA LEU A 167 -11.05 -9.83 -33.44
C LEU A 167 -11.66 -11.23 -33.63
N TRP A 168 -11.69 -12.05 -32.57
CA TRP A 168 -12.14 -13.44 -32.58
C TRP A 168 -13.48 -13.64 -31.88
N ASP A 169 -14.02 -12.60 -31.25
CA ASP A 169 -15.30 -12.63 -30.56
C ASP A 169 -16.43 -13.08 -31.49
N GLY A 170 -17.22 -14.06 -31.05
CA GLY A 170 -18.29 -14.69 -31.84
C GLY A 170 -17.85 -15.52 -33.05
N LYS A 171 -16.54 -15.67 -33.32
CA LYS A 171 -16.02 -16.44 -34.47
C LYS A 171 -15.52 -17.84 -34.10
N ILE A 172 -15.29 -18.09 -32.81
CA ILE A 172 -14.75 -19.35 -32.33
C ILE A 172 -15.90 -20.34 -32.10
N ARG A 173 -15.72 -21.58 -32.55
CA ARG A 173 -16.71 -22.64 -32.33
C ARG A 173 -16.76 -23.00 -30.83
N PRO A 174 -17.95 -23.28 -30.28
CA PRO A 174 -18.09 -23.77 -28.91
C PRO A 174 -17.17 -24.97 -28.65
N GLY A 175 -16.48 -24.99 -27.51
CA GLY A 175 -15.50 -26.01 -27.13
C GLY A 175 -14.06 -25.75 -27.58
N PHE A 176 -13.82 -24.89 -28.59
CA PHE A 176 -12.47 -24.48 -29.00
C PHE A 176 -12.00 -23.16 -28.34
N GLU A 177 -12.90 -22.46 -27.66
CA GLU A 177 -12.63 -21.16 -27.05
C GLU A 177 -11.43 -21.18 -26.10
N MET A 178 -11.35 -22.17 -25.20
CA MET A 178 -10.24 -22.27 -24.26
C MET A 178 -8.90 -22.53 -24.97
N LEU A 179 -8.90 -23.36 -26.02
CA LEU A 179 -7.70 -23.66 -26.82
C LEU A 179 -7.21 -22.39 -27.52
N VAL A 180 -8.09 -21.71 -28.25
CA VAL A 180 -7.76 -20.47 -28.97
C VAL A 180 -7.34 -19.38 -28.00
N ASN A 181 -8.02 -19.26 -26.86
CA ASN A 181 -7.72 -18.24 -25.86
C ASN A 181 -6.33 -18.43 -25.24
N ASN A 182 -5.95 -19.67 -24.92
CA ASN A 182 -4.63 -19.96 -24.34
C ASN A 182 -3.51 -19.86 -25.38
N PHE A 183 -3.69 -20.41 -26.59
CA PHE A 183 -2.68 -20.33 -27.65
C PHE A 183 -2.44 -18.89 -28.11
N SER A 184 -3.50 -18.11 -28.33
CA SER A 184 -3.36 -16.70 -28.72
C SER A 184 -2.71 -15.87 -27.62
N ALA A 185 -3.06 -16.09 -26.34
CA ALA A 185 -2.40 -15.43 -25.21
C ALA A 185 -0.91 -15.78 -25.14
N GLY A 186 -0.54 -17.05 -25.37
CA GLY A 186 0.84 -17.51 -25.40
C GLY A 186 1.65 -16.87 -26.55
N ILE A 187 1.11 -16.91 -27.77
CA ILE A 187 1.76 -16.32 -28.95
C ILE A 187 1.91 -14.81 -28.79
N LEU A 188 0.84 -14.12 -28.37
CA LEU A 188 0.89 -12.68 -28.13
C LEU A 188 1.89 -12.35 -27.01
N GLY A 189 1.87 -13.09 -25.91
CA GLY A 189 2.81 -12.92 -24.81
C GLY A 189 4.26 -13.07 -25.27
N MET A 190 4.55 -14.09 -26.08
CA MET A 190 5.88 -14.29 -26.70
C MET A 190 6.30 -13.11 -27.56
N ILE A 191 5.42 -12.65 -28.47
CA ILE A 191 5.72 -11.50 -29.35
C ILE A 191 5.99 -10.25 -28.51
N LEU A 192 5.13 -9.96 -27.53
CA LEU A 192 5.28 -8.81 -26.64
C LEU A 192 6.53 -8.90 -25.77
N ALA A 193 6.95 -10.10 -25.36
CA ALA A 193 8.20 -10.30 -24.63
C ALA A 193 9.42 -10.00 -25.53
N ILE A 194 9.43 -10.49 -26.78
CA ILE A 194 10.51 -10.20 -27.73
C ILE A 194 10.58 -8.69 -28.01
N ILE A 195 9.43 -8.05 -28.23
CA ILE A 195 9.36 -6.59 -28.40
C ILE A 195 9.84 -5.89 -27.13
N GLY A 196 9.40 -6.32 -25.95
CA GLY A 196 9.84 -5.78 -24.67
C GLY A 196 11.36 -5.82 -24.52
N PHE A 197 11.98 -6.94 -24.86
CA PHE A 197 13.43 -7.12 -24.80
C PHE A 197 14.19 -6.09 -25.65
N PHE A 198 13.84 -5.94 -26.93
CA PHE A 198 14.57 -5.06 -27.84
C PHE A 198 14.15 -3.58 -27.75
N ALA A 199 12.88 -3.29 -27.45
CA ALA A 199 12.35 -1.93 -27.48
C ALA A 199 12.47 -1.22 -26.14
N PHE A 200 12.20 -1.91 -25.02
CA PHE A 200 12.16 -1.24 -23.72
C PHE A 200 13.57 -0.98 -23.18
N GLY A 201 14.53 -1.89 -23.36
CA GLY A 201 15.91 -1.70 -22.87
C GLY A 201 16.52 -0.34 -23.25
N PRO A 202 16.64 -0.02 -24.55
CA PRO A 202 17.20 1.26 -25.00
C PRO A 202 16.39 2.48 -24.54
N VAL A 203 15.06 2.39 -24.57
CA VAL A 203 14.16 3.48 -24.13
C VAL A 203 14.37 3.77 -22.66
N PHE A 204 14.45 2.73 -21.83
CA PHE A 204 14.63 2.87 -20.39
C PHE A 204 16.03 3.33 -20.00
N LEU A 205 17.07 2.89 -20.71
CA LEU A 205 18.41 3.44 -20.56
C LEU A 205 18.43 4.94 -20.89
N GLY A 206 17.75 5.36 -21.96
CA GLY A 206 17.58 6.78 -22.31
C GLY A 206 16.85 7.56 -21.22
N ILE A 207 15.72 7.04 -20.72
CA ILE A 207 14.95 7.68 -19.63
C ILE A 207 15.80 7.77 -18.36
N SER A 208 16.50 6.69 -18.00
CA SER A 208 17.33 6.64 -16.78
C SER A 208 18.52 7.59 -16.89
N ALA A 209 19.15 7.70 -18.06
CA ALA A 209 20.23 8.66 -18.31
C ALA A 209 19.73 10.11 -18.18
N VAL A 210 18.54 10.42 -18.71
CA VAL A 210 17.94 11.75 -18.56
C VAL A 210 17.62 12.05 -17.09
N LEU A 211 16.94 11.13 -16.40
CA LEU A 211 16.59 11.29 -14.99
C LEU A 211 17.85 11.38 -14.11
N GLY A 212 18.84 10.56 -14.38
CA GLY A 212 20.16 10.58 -13.75
C GLY A 212 20.87 11.91 -13.98
N SER A 213 20.84 12.47 -15.19
CA SER A 213 21.43 13.79 -15.48
C SER A 213 20.72 14.92 -14.73
N ILE A 214 19.39 14.85 -14.60
CA ILE A 214 18.61 15.81 -13.80
C ILE A 214 19.01 15.71 -12.33
N VAL A 215 19.10 14.50 -11.79
CA VAL A 215 19.53 14.30 -10.39
C VAL A 215 20.97 14.78 -10.20
N ALA A 216 21.88 14.46 -11.11
CA ALA A 216 23.28 14.91 -11.06
C ALA A 216 23.37 16.44 -11.09
N PHE A 217 22.60 17.10 -11.96
CA PHE A 217 22.48 18.56 -11.99
C PHE A 217 21.98 19.10 -10.64
N LEU A 218 20.91 18.53 -10.08
CA LEU A 218 20.36 18.96 -8.80
C LEU A 218 21.34 18.75 -7.64
N VAL A 219 22.14 17.69 -7.65
CA VAL A 219 23.21 17.46 -6.67
C VAL A 219 24.31 18.49 -6.84
N GLN A 220 24.82 18.66 -8.07
CA GLN A 220 25.94 19.56 -8.39
C GLN A 220 25.65 21.01 -7.99
N PHE A 221 24.43 21.48 -8.21
CA PHE A 221 24.03 22.84 -7.87
C PHE A 221 23.40 22.97 -6.48
N ASN A 222 23.42 21.92 -5.65
CA ASN A 222 22.81 21.89 -4.31
C ASN A 222 21.30 22.22 -4.32
N LEU A 223 20.60 21.82 -5.39
CA LEU A 223 19.17 22.06 -5.62
C LEU A 223 18.29 20.84 -5.32
N LEU A 224 18.85 19.72 -4.82
CA LEU A 224 18.05 18.56 -4.40
C LEU A 224 16.86 18.90 -3.48
N PRO A 225 16.95 19.84 -2.52
CA PRO A 225 15.81 20.23 -1.68
C PRO A 225 14.59 20.73 -2.47
N VAL A 226 14.78 21.23 -3.69
CA VAL A 226 13.70 21.68 -4.58
C VAL A 226 12.78 20.52 -4.99
N LEU A 227 13.29 19.28 -5.02
CA LEU A 227 12.49 18.10 -5.33
C LEU A 227 11.32 17.91 -4.36
N SER A 228 11.43 18.39 -3.11
CA SER A 228 10.35 18.30 -2.13
C SER A 228 9.09 19.05 -2.55
N ILE A 229 9.19 20.06 -3.44
CA ILE A 229 8.03 20.75 -4.03
C ILE A 229 7.17 19.78 -4.85
N ILE A 230 7.79 18.79 -5.49
CA ILE A 230 7.10 17.79 -6.32
C ILE A 230 6.76 16.57 -5.49
N VAL A 231 7.72 16.07 -4.71
CA VAL A 231 7.61 14.80 -4.00
C VAL A 231 6.56 14.86 -2.90
N GLU A 232 6.55 15.89 -2.04
CA GLU A 232 5.63 15.91 -0.89
C GLU A 232 4.15 15.99 -1.28
N PRO A 233 3.73 16.84 -2.25
CA PRO A 233 2.36 16.77 -2.76
C PRO A 233 2.05 15.44 -3.44
N ALA A 234 2.99 14.90 -4.21
CA ALA A 234 2.82 13.62 -4.88
C ALA A 234 2.62 12.46 -3.88
N LYS A 235 3.32 12.47 -2.74
CA LYS A 235 3.12 11.51 -1.64
C LYS A 235 1.68 11.54 -1.12
N VAL A 236 1.19 12.73 -0.78
CA VAL A 236 -0.20 12.91 -0.29
C VAL A 236 -1.25 12.46 -1.33
N LEU A 237 -0.91 12.52 -2.61
CA LEU A 237 -1.72 12.05 -3.73
C LEU A 237 -1.47 10.58 -4.11
N PHE A 238 -0.73 9.81 -3.30
CA PHE A 238 -0.43 8.38 -3.53
C PHE A 238 0.39 8.07 -4.79
N LEU A 239 1.17 9.06 -5.25
CA LEU A 239 2.14 8.90 -6.34
C LEU A 239 3.53 8.50 -5.82
N ASN A 240 3.69 8.30 -4.51
CA ASN A 240 4.97 7.95 -3.89
C ASN A 240 5.54 6.64 -4.42
N ASN A 241 4.70 5.61 -4.60
CA ASN A 241 5.17 4.32 -5.10
C ASN A 241 5.72 4.40 -6.53
N ALA A 242 5.11 5.24 -7.38
CA ALA A 242 5.57 5.44 -8.75
C ALA A 242 6.90 6.19 -8.80
N ILE A 243 7.05 7.21 -7.96
CA ILE A 243 8.28 8.02 -7.87
C ILE A 243 9.41 7.22 -7.23
N ASN A 244 9.15 6.57 -6.10
CA ASN A 244 10.15 5.85 -5.33
C ASN A 244 10.64 4.59 -6.09
N HIS A 245 9.73 3.69 -6.48
CA HIS A 245 10.14 2.47 -7.18
C HIS A 245 10.45 2.68 -8.66
N GLY A 246 9.87 3.71 -9.29
CA GLY A 246 10.09 3.97 -10.71
C GLY A 246 11.31 4.82 -11.03
N VAL A 247 11.76 5.68 -10.10
CA VAL A 247 12.86 6.64 -10.36
C VAL A 247 13.95 6.56 -9.29
N PHE A 248 13.63 6.81 -8.02
CA PHE A 248 14.66 6.98 -6.99
C PHE A 248 15.36 5.68 -6.58
N THR A 249 14.63 4.57 -6.49
CA THR A 249 15.21 3.28 -6.10
C THR A 249 16.25 2.80 -7.13
N PRO A 250 15.95 2.74 -8.45
CA PRO A 250 16.95 2.37 -9.46
C PRO A 250 18.20 3.26 -9.43
N LEU A 251 18.02 4.59 -9.48
CA LEU A 251 19.14 5.54 -9.47
C LEU A 251 19.94 5.48 -8.16
N GLY A 252 19.25 5.26 -7.04
CA GLY A 252 19.90 5.15 -5.74
C GLY A 252 20.72 3.86 -5.62
N ILE A 253 20.29 2.76 -6.23
CA ILE A 253 21.05 1.50 -6.25
C ILE A 253 22.35 1.69 -7.03
N GLU A 254 22.27 2.32 -8.20
CA GLU A 254 23.44 2.64 -9.01
C GLU A 254 24.42 3.54 -8.24
N GLN A 255 23.92 4.62 -7.64
CA GLN A 255 24.75 5.51 -6.82
C GLN A 255 25.35 4.82 -5.58
N ALA A 256 24.58 3.97 -4.90
CA ALA A 256 25.04 3.26 -3.71
C ALA A 256 26.06 2.17 -4.06
N ALA A 257 26.03 1.59 -5.26
CA ALA A 257 27.04 0.66 -5.72
C ALA A 257 28.41 1.33 -5.87
N GLU A 258 28.47 2.60 -6.26
CA GLU A 258 29.73 3.35 -6.40
C GLU A 258 30.19 4.02 -5.09
N SER A 259 29.25 4.58 -4.32
CA SER A 259 29.57 5.44 -3.17
C SER A 259 29.19 4.85 -1.80
N GLY A 260 28.71 3.60 -1.79
CA GLY A 260 28.28 2.87 -0.59
C GLY A 260 26.95 3.34 0.01
N LYS A 261 26.40 4.46 -0.44
CA LYS A 261 25.11 5.02 0.02
C LYS A 261 24.49 5.97 -1.00
N SER A 262 23.20 6.21 -0.88
CA SER A 262 22.49 7.22 -1.68
C SER A 262 21.54 8.05 -0.84
N ILE A 263 21.56 9.37 -1.08
CA ILE A 263 20.57 10.31 -0.53
C ILE A 263 19.17 10.09 -1.14
N LEU A 264 19.08 9.52 -2.35
CA LEU A 264 17.82 9.33 -3.06
C LEU A 264 16.87 8.39 -2.31
N PHE A 265 17.41 7.44 -1.56
CA PHE A 265 16.63 6.55 -0.70
C PHE A 265 15.94 7.28 0.46
N LEU A 266 16.42 8.46 0.88
CA LEU A 266 15.81 9.26 1.96
C LEU A 266 14.74 10.23 1.48
N ILE A 267 14.72 10.57 0.18
CA ILE A 267 13.80 11.60 -0.35
C ILE A 267 12.35 11.24 -0.04
N GLU A 268 11.98 9.97 -0.18
CA GLU A 268 10.62 9.51 0.15
C GLU A 268 10.55 8.85 1.54
N ALA A 269 11.58 8.11 1.93
CA ALA A 269 11.55 7.30 3.15
C ALA A 269 11.73 8.10 4.46
N ASN A 270 12.20 9.35 4.42
CA ASN A 270 12.41 10.15 5.62
C ASN A 270 11.08 10.33 6.40
N PRO A 271 10.98 9.81 7.65
CA PRO A 271 9.74 9.90 8.42
C PRO A 271 9.55 11.26 9.12
N GLY A 272 10.54 12.15 9.07
CA GLY A 272 10.55 13.45 9.75
C GLY A 272 9.39 14.37 9.37
N PRO A 273 9.12 14.65 8.08
CA PRO A 273 8.03 15.54 7.69
C PRO A 273 6.66 15.06 8.23
N GLY A 274 6.37 13.75 8.10
CA GLY A 274 5.15 13.15 8.63
C GLY A 274 5.05 13.26 10.16
N LEU A 275 6.14 13.00 10.87
CA LEU A 275 6.21 13.15 12.32
C LEU A 275 5.92 14.59 12.76
N GLY A 276 6.55 15.57 12.11
CA GLY A 276 6.34 16.99 12.40
C GLY A 276 4.89 17.43 12.19
N LEU A 277 4.26 16.96 11.11
CA LEU A 277 2.85 17.26 10.83
C LEU A 277 1.94 16.68 11.92
N LEU A 278 2.13 15.42 12.28
CA LEU A 278 1.31 14.74 13.29
C LEU A 278 1.51 15.34 14.70
N LEU A 279 2.73 15.75 15.04
CA LEU A 279 2.99 16.51 16.27
C LEU A 279 2.24 17.86 16.24
N ALA A 280 2.22 18.56 15.11
CA ALA A 280 1.49 19.83 15.01
C ALA A 280 -0.03 19.63 15.20
N PHE A 281 -0.61 18.57 14.64
CA PHE A 281 -2.01 18.22 14.90
C PHE A 281 -2.28 17.78 16.34
N THR A 282 -1.32 17.10 16.98
CA THR A 282 -1.42 16.70 18.40
C THR A 282 -1.56 17.92 19.31
N PHE A 283 -0.75 18.95 19.09
CA PHE A 283 -0.76 20.14 19.95
C PHE A 283 -1.78 21.20 19.51
N PHE A 284 -1.85 21.50 18.21
CA PHE A 284 -2.58 22.64 17.66
C PHE A 284 -3.81 22.26 16.81
N GLY A 285 -4.01 20.98 16.52
CA GLY A 285 -5.18 20.51 15.79
C GLY A 285 -6.48 20.68 16.59
N VAL A 286 -7.59 20.32 15.95
CA VAL A 286 -8.94 20.35 16.55
C VAL A 286 -9.66 19.03 16.29
N GLY A 287 -10.68 18.73 17.11
CA GLY A 287 -11.55 17.57 16.99
C GLY A 287 -10.85 16.21 16.84
N ALA A 288 -11.45 15.38 15.97
CA ALA A 288 -11.00 14.03 15.67
C ALA A 288 -9.56 13.94 15.15
N ALA A 289 -9.10 14.95 14.39
CA ALA A 289 -7.73 14.99 13.90
C ALA A 289 -6.74 15.10 15.08
N LYS A 290 -6.99 16.01 16.03
CA LYS A 290 -6.15 16.14 17.23
C LYS A 290 -6.14 14.86 18.07
N ALA A 291 -7.31 14.28 18.33
CA ALA A 291 -7.43 13.09 19.19
C ALA A 291 -6.74 11.86 18.60
N SER A 292 -6.72 11.72 17.27
CA SER A 292 -6.15 10.55 16.59
C SER A 292 -4.65 10.67 16.28
N ALA A 293 -4.10 11.89 16.23
CA ALA A 293 -2.72 12.15 15.82
C ALA A 293 -1.65 11.40 16.63
N PRO A 294 -1.70 11.31 17.98
CA PRO A 294 -0.69 10.59 18.76
C PRO A 294 -0.57 9.11 18.37
N GLY A 295 -1.71 8.46 18.13
CA GLY A 295 -1.70 7.05 17.70
C GLY A 295 -1.28 6.88 16.24
N ALA A 296 -1.49 7.90 15.39
CA ALA A 296 -0.96 7.90 14.03
C ALA A 296 0.58 8.03 13.99
N ILE A 297 1.19 8.74 14.95
CA ILE A 297 2.65 8.88 15.07
C ILE A 297 3.31 7.50 15.20
N ILE A 298 2.78 6.64 16.06
CA ILE A 298 3.35 5.29 16.28
C ILE A 298 3.35 4.49 14.97
N ILE A 299 2.23 4.51 14.26
CA ILE A 299 2.04 3.77 13.00
C ILE A 299 2.94 4.33 11.89
N GLN A 300 3.06 5.66 11.81
CA GLN A 300 3.86 6.34 10.80
C GLN A 300 5.35 6.19 11.05
N PHE A 301 5.80 6.57 12.25
CA PHE A 301 7.20 6.72 12.58
C PHE A 301 7.89 5.38 12.83
N LEU A 302 7.25 4.51 13.62
CA LEU A 302 7.78 3.18 13.94
C LEU A 302 7.34 2.12 12.92
N GLY A 303 6.09 2.19 12.47
CA GLY A 303 5.56 1.26 11.48
C GLY A 303 5.96 1.58 10.04
N GLY A 304 6.37 2.82 9.75
CA GLY A 304 6.78 3.25 8.40
C GLY A 304 5.63 3.38 7.40
N ILE A 305 4.38 3.40 7.88
CA ILE A 305 3.19 3.57 7.04
C ILE A 305 2.91 5.06 6.89
N HIS A 306 3.52 5.68 5.88
CA HIS A 306 3.43 7.14 5.66
C HIS A 306 2.01 7.57 5.26
N GLU A 307 1.21 6.66 4.70
CA GLU A 307 -0.16 6.93 4.28
C GLU A 307 -1.08 7.37 5.43
N ILE A 308 -0.71 7.08 6.68
CA ILE A 308 -1.54 7.42 7.85
C ILE A 308 -1.58 8.92 8.13
N TYR A 309 -0.59 9.72 7.68
CA TYR A 309 -0.61 11.17 7.84
C TYR A 309 -1.27 11.91 6.68
N PHE A 310 -1.53 11.25 5.55
CA PHE A 310 -2.12 11.91 4.38
C PHE A 310 -3.54 12.46 4.62
N PRO A 311 -4.44 11.81 5.40
CA PRO A 311 -5.73 12.39 5.76
C PRO A 311 -5.61 13.75 6.46
N TYR A 312 -4.56 13.94 7.27
CA TYR A 312 -4.30 15.20 7.97
C TYR A 312 -3.92 16.30 6.99
N ALA A 313 -3.04 15.98 6.03
CA ALA A 313 -2.65 16.89 4.97
C ALA A 313 -3.82 17.22 4.03
N LEU A 314 -4.66 16.25 3.69
CA LEU A 314 -5.84 16.45 2.84
C LEU A 314 -6.95 17.23 3.55
N ALA A 315 -7.15 17.04 4.85
CA ALA A 315 -8.10 17.81 5.64
C ALA A 315 -7.70 19.28 5.74
N LYS A 316 -6.39 19.57 5.75
CA LYS A 316 -5.83 20.94 5.75
C LYS A 316 -4.76 21.10 4.66
N PRO A 317 -5.14 21.28 3.38
CA PRO A 317 -4.18 21.28 2.26
C PRO A 317 -3.04 22.29 2.36
N MET A 318 -3.21 23.40 3.08
CA MET A 318 -2.11 24.36 3.31
C MET A 318 -0.94 23.73 4.07
N THR A 319 -1.18 22.70 4.89
CA THR A 319 -0.11 21.96 5.60
C THR A 319 0.82 21.19 4.66
N ILE A 320 0.46 21.04 3.38
CA ILE A 320 1.39 20.53 2.35
C ILE A 320 2.61 21.46 2.21
N LEU A 321 2.47 22.77 2.42
CA LEU A 321 3.61 23.69 2.45
C LEU A 321 4.57 23.37 3.60
N ALA A 322 4.05 22.91 4.74
CA ALA A 322 4.87 22.48 5.87
C ALA A 322 5.59 21.15 5.57
N LEU A 323 4.94 20.23 4.85
CA LEU A 323 5.58 19.00 4.37
C LEU A 323 6.71 19.33 3.38
N ILE A 324 6.46 20.22 2.41
CA ILE A 324 7.49 20.68 1.45
C ILE A 324 8.68 21.28 2.19
N ALA A 325 8.44 22.20 3.14
CA ALA A 325 9.52 22.85 3.89
C ALA A 325 10.32 21.85 4.73
N GLY A 326 9.64 20.93 5.43
CA GLY A 326 10.32 19.91 6.22
C GLY A 326 11.09 18.91 5.36
N GLY A 327 10.48 18.40 4.30
CA GLY A 327 11.14 17.53 3.32
C GLY A 327 12.38 18.19 2.74
N ALA A 328 12.27 19.45 2.31
CA ALA A 328 13.40 20.21 1.77
C ALA A 328 14.51 20.38 2.81
N SER A 329 14.16 20.67 4.07
CA SER A 329 15.14 20.83 5.16
C SER A 329 15.86 19.51 5.49
N GLY A 330 15.16 18.37 5.45
CA GLY A 330 15.76 17.05 5.64
C GLY A 330 16.70 16.67 4.50
N VAL A 331 16.28 16.92 3.25
CA VAL A 331 17.13 16.70 2.06
C VAL A 331 18.35 17.62 2.11
N ALA A 332 18.18 18.90 2.46
CA ALA A 332 19.28 19.86 2.59
C ALA A 332 20.29 19.42 3.65
N THR A 333 19.81 18.94 4.80
CA THR A 333 20.67 18.42 5.87
C THR A 333 21.52 17.25 5.38
N ASN A 334 20.91 16.26 4.73
CA ASN A 334 21.66 15.12 4.17
C ASN A 334 22.61 15.55 3.06
N MET A 335 22.25 16.51 2.23
CA MET A 335 23.10 17.00 1.14
C MET A 335 24.34 17.74 1.68
N ILE A 336 24.17 18.61 2.69
CA ILE A 336 25.27 19.36 3.31
C ILE A 336 26.25 18.43 4.03
N PHE A 337 25.73 17.48 4.81
CA PHE A 337 26.54 16.58 5.64
C PHE A 337 26.80 15.22 4.98
N GLN A 338 26.47 15.08 3.68
CA GLN A 338 26.65 13.87 2.88
C GLN A 338 26.04 12.61 3.52
N GLY A 339 24.83 12.72 4.06
CA GLY A 339 24.04 11.61 4.58
C GLY A 339 23.32 10.81 3.49
N GLY A 340 23.14 9.51 3.71
CA GLY A 340 22.44 8.63 2.78
C GLY A 340 22.16 7.25 3.38
N LEU A 341 21.48 6.38 2.63
CA LEU A 341 21.23 4.99 3.02
C LEU A 341 21.99 4.05 2.09
N ALA A 342 22.43 2.90 2.60
CA ALA A 342 23.07 1.86 1.79
C ALA A 342 22.08 1.15 0.86
N PHE A 343 20.80 1.10 1.23
CA PHE A 343 19.73 0.46 0.47
C PHE A 343 18.38 1.16 0.73
N PRO A 344 17.35 0.95 -0.12
CA PRO A 344 16.02 1.52 0.10
C PRO A 344 15.40 1.05 1.42
N ALA A 345 14.92 1.99 2.24
CA ALA A 345 14.20 1.64 3.47
C ALA A 345 12.74 1.26 3.15
N ALA A 346 12.38 0.00 3.36
CA ALA A 346 11.04 -0.52 3.16
C ALA A 346 10.62 -1.43 4.33
N PRO A 347 9.58 -1.05 5.12
CA PRO A 347 8.82 0.20 5.07
C PRO A 347 9.66 1.42 5.48
N GLY A 348 9.21 2.65 5.20
CA GLY A 348 9.92 3.90 5.52
C GLY A 348 9.93 4.27 7.02
N SER A 349 10.06 3.29 7.91
CA SER A 349 10.09 3.49 9.36
C SER A 349 11.45 4.01 9.81
N ILE A 350 11.50 4.67 10.97
CA ILE A 350 12.79 5.05 11.57
C ILE A 350 13.68 3.84 11.83
N ILE A 351 13.09 2.66 12.08
CA ILE A 351 13.82 1.41 12.29
C ILE A 351 14.51 1.00 10.99
N ALA A 352 13.77 0.92 9.88
CA ALA A 352 14.35 0.58 8.58
C ALA A 352 15.38 1.62 8.11
N VAL A 353 15.08 2.91 8.30
CA VAL A 353 16.01 4.01 8.01
C VAL A 353 17.28 3.89 8.86
N THR A 354 17.17 3.53 10.14
CA THR A 354 18.34 3.29 11.02
C THR A 354 19.20 2.16 10.46
N VAL A 355 18.60 1.02 10.13
CA VAL A 355 19.35 -0.14 9.61
C VAL A 355 19.98 0.17 8.26
N ALA A 356 19.29 0.90 7.39
CA ALA A 356 19.83 1.28 6.09
C ALA A 356 20.92 2.38 6.19
N ALA A 357 20.92 3.21 7.24
CA ALA A 357 21.91 4.26 7.46
C ALA A 357 23.17 3.76 8.18
N ILE A 358 23.04 2.82 9.10
CA ILE A 358 24.15 2.38 9.97
C ILE A 358 25.26 1.67 9.20
N GLY A 359 24.94 1.01 8.08
CA GLY A 359 25.93 0.30 7.24
C GLY A 359 27.02 1.22 6.68
N ALA A 360 26.71 2.50 6.47
CA ALA A 360 27.68 3.51 6.04
C ALA A 360 28.42 4.21 7.20
N GLY A 361 28.31 3.66 8.41
CA GLY A 361 29.04 4.08 9.61
C GLY A 361 28.24 4.96 10.60
N PRO A 362 28.69 5.06 11.87
CA PRO A 362 27.98 5.81 12.91
C PRO A 362 27.81 7.31 12.59
N ALA A 363 28.80 7.93 11.93
CA ALA A 363 28.71 9.34 11.52
C ALA A 363 27.57 9.56 10.53
N ASN A 364 27.40 8.67 9.55
CA ASN A 364 26.29 8.71 8.61
C ASN A 364 24.94 8.58 9.33
N LEU A 365 24.85 7.64 10.28
CA LEU A 365 23.63 7.46 11.08
C LEU A 365 23.24 8.74 11.84
N LEU A 366 24.19 9.42 12.46
CA LEU A 366 23.94 10.69 13.15
C LEU A 366 23.44 11.79 12.21
N VAL A 367 23.99 11.88 11.01
CA VAL A 367 23.52 12.82 9.97
C VAL A 367 22.09 12.49 9.55
N VAL A 368 21.78 11.22 9.33
CA VAL A 368 20.43 10.80 8.96
C VAL A 368 19.44 11.13 10.08
N TYR A 369 19.76 10.87 11.35
CA TYR A 369 18.93 11.27 12.48
C TYR A 369 18.77 12.78 12.59
N LEU A 370 19.84 13.55 12.40
CA LEU A 370 19.75 15.01 12.36
C LEU A 370 18.78 15.45 11.27
N SER A 371 18.83 14.85 10.08
CA SER A 371 17.92 15.17 8.98
C SER A 371 16.45 14.87 9.31
N VAL A 372 16.17 13.78 10.04
CA VAL A 372 14.82 13.42 10.50
C VAL A 372 14.32 14.43 11.52
N VAL A 373 15.16 14.81 12.49
CA VAL A 373 14.82 15.78 13.54
C VAL A 373 14.58 17.17 12.95
N VAL A 374 15.47 17.63 12.07
CA VAL A 374 15.33 18.93 11.39
C VAL A 374 14.06 18.96 10.54
N ALA A 375 13.80 17.92 9.74
CA ALA A 375 12.59 17.84 8.94
C ALA A 375 11.32 17.87 9.81
N ALA A 376 11.30 17.11 10.91
CA ALA A 376 10.18 17.10 11.85
C ALA A 376 9.99 18.46 12.53
N ALA A 377 11.07 19.10 12.98
CA ALA A 377 11.00 20.41 13.62
C ALA A 377 10.48 21.48 12.65
N VAL A 378 10.99 21.53 11.42
CA VAL A 378 10.54 22.49 10.40
C VAL A 378 9.08 22.25 10.03
N THR A 379 8.66 21.02 9.76
CA THR A 379 7.24 20.75 9.49
C THR A 379 6.37 21.08 10.69
N PHE A 380 6.78 20.74 11.91
CA PHE A 380 6.04 21.05 13.13
C PHE A 380 5.80 22.55 13.30
N LEU A 381 6.85 23.37 13.13
CA LEU A 381 6.76 24.82 13.29
C LEU A 381 5.86 25.44 12.23
N VAL A 382 6.06 25.10 10.95
CA VAL A 382 5.27 25.66 9.84
C VAL A 382 3.82 25.20 9.92
N ALA A 383 3.57 23.91 10.17
CA ALA A 383 2.21 23.38 10.34
C ALA A 383 1.55 23.95 11.60
N GLY A 384 2.30 24.14 12.69
CA GLY A 384 1.81 24.75 13.92
C GLY A 384 1.32 26.18 13.71
N VAL A 385 2.07 27.00 12.96
CA VAL A 385 1.64 28.36 12.57
C VAL A 385 0.35 28.30 11.74
N ILE A 386 0.32 27.43 10.72
CA ILE A 386 -0.86 27.26 9.85
C ILE A 386 -2.10 26.89 10.66
N LEU A 387 -2.01 25.85 11.50
CA LEU A 387 -3.12 25.35 12.30
C LEU A 387 -3.58 26.36 13.35
N ARG A 388 -2.64 27.07 13.98
CA ARG A 388 -2.97 28.10 14.98
C ARG A 388 -3.66 29.31 14.33
N ALA A 389 -3.24 29.70 13.13
CA ALA A 389 -3.85 30.79 12.39
C ALA A 389 -5.28 30.48 11.90
N SER A 390 -5.56 29.22 11.53
CA SER A 390 -6.89 28.80 11.08
C SER A 390 -7.81 28.27 12.18
N ARG A 391 -7.32 28.12 13.41
CA ARG A 391 -8.00 27.41 14.51
C ARG A 391 -9.47 27.76 14.71
N LYS A 392 -9.83 29.05 14.71
CA LYS A 392 -11.23 29.48 14.93
C LYS A 392 -12.16 28.99 13.82
N ARG A 393 -11.73 29.13 12.56
CA ARG A 393 -12.47 28.62 11.38
C ARG A 393 -12.55 27.10 11.37
N ASP A 394 -11.52 26.44 11.90
CA ASP A 394 -11.42 24.98 11.92
C ASP A 394 -12.35 24.36 12.98
N GLN A 395 -12.56 25.04 14.10
CA GLN A 395 -13.55 24.65 15.12
C GLN A 395 -14.99 24.81 14.62
N GLU A 396 -15.26 25.84 13.82
CA GLU A 396 -16.58 26.09 13.21
C GLU A 396 -16.91 25.08 12.09
N ALA A 397 -15.90 24.43 11.52
CA ALA A 397 -16.03 23.43 10.44
C ALA A 397 -15.87 21.98 10.91
N GLU A 398 -15.95 21.71 12.23
CA GLU A 398 -15.75 20.38 12.81
C GLU A 398 -16.82 19.36 12.36
N GLY A 399 -16.39 18.10 12.20
CA GLY A 399 -17.24 16.95 11.86
C GLY A 399 -16.93 16.35 10.48
N ASP A 400 -17.20 17.10 9.40
CA ASP A 400 -17.20 16.56 8.04
C ASP A 400 -15.81 16.53 7.36
N SER A 401 -14.94 17.50 7.65
CA SER A 401 -13.71 17.72 6.87
C SER A 401 -12.67 16.60 7.04
N PHE A 402 -12.53 16.02 8.24
CA PHE A 402 -11.52 15.01 8.52
C PHE A 402 -11.98 13.61 8.09
N ALA A 403 -13.26 13.27 8.32
CA ALA A 403 -13.84 12.02 7.82
C ALA A 403 -13.77 11.96 6.29
N ALA A 404 -14.16 13.03 5.59
CA ALA A 404 -14.04 13.13 4.14
C ALA A 404 -12.59 13.01 3.65
N ALA A 405 -11.61 13.51 4.41
CA ALA A 405 -10.20 13.36 4.07
C ALA A 405 -9.69 11.92 4.26
N ILE A 406 -10.20 11.19 5.27
CA ILE A 406 -9.94 9.75 5.43
C ILE A 406 -10.52 8.99 4.23
N ASP A 407 -11.74 9.32 3.82
CA ASP A 407 -12.41 8.70 2.67
C ASP A 407 -11.68 9.01 1.36
N GLN A 408 -11.25 10.26 1.16
CA GLN A 408 -10.44 10.66 0.02
C GLN A 408 -9.09 9.94 0.01
N THR A 409 -8.48 9.74 1.17
CA THR A 409 -7.23 8.97 1.30
C THR A 409 -7.45 7.52 0.89
N ALA A 410 -8.53 6.89 1.36
CA ALA A 410 -8.89 5.52 0.99
C ALA A 410 -9.19 5.40 -0.52
N ALA A 411 -9.89 6.38 -1.09
CA ALA A 411 -10.19 6.44 -2.52
C ALA A 411 -8.93 6.63 -3.38
N ASN A 412 -8.04 7.56 -2.99
CA ASN A 412 -6.77 7.79 -3.68
C ASN A 412 -5.90 6.53 -3.63
N LYS A 413 -5.86 5.90 -2.45
CA LYS A 413 -5.16 4.64 -2.24
C LYS A 413 -5.72 3.58 -3.20
N GLY A 414 -7.04 3.44 -3.30
CA GLY A 414 -7.72 2.45 -4.15
C GLY A 414 -8.03 1.12 -3.43
N LYS A 415 -7.65 1.01 -2.16
CA LYS A 415 -8.00 -0.08 -1.23
C LYS A 415 -8.06 0.44 0.20
N GLU A 416 -8.98 -0.09 1.02
CA GLU A 416 -9.04 0.24 2.44
C GLU A 416 -7.82 -0.32 3.19
N SER A 417 -7.24 0.49 4.08
CA SER A 417 -6.11 0.12 4.94
C SER A 417 -6.64 -0.11 6.36
N SER A 418 -6.25 -1.21 7.02
CA SER A 418 -6.61 -1.47 8.43
C SER A 418 -6.19 -0.31 9.35
N ALA A 419 -5.05 0.31 9.07
CA ALA A 419 -4.56 1.49 9.78
C ALA A 419 -5.47 2.73 9.59
N LEU A 420 -6.02 2.93 8.38
CA LEU A 420 -6.99 3.99 8.10
C LEU A 420 -8.36 3.67 8.73
N GLY A 421 -8.75 2.40 8.78
CA GLY A 421 -9.94 1.93 9.49
C GLY A 421 -9.87 2.25 10.99
N ALA A 422 -8.74 1.95 11.63
CA ALA A 422 -8.50 2.34 13.02
C ALA A 422 -8.51 3.86 13.24
N LEU A 423 -8.10 4.64 12.23
CA LEU A 423 -8.19 6.10 12.26
C LEU A 423 -9.65 6.58 12.17
N ARG A 424 -10.45 5.98 11.28
CA ARG A 424 -11.89 6.25 11.12
C ARG A 424 -12.67 5.94 12.41
N THR A 425 -12.41 4.79 13.04
CA THR A 425 -13.06 4.43 14.32
C THR A 425 -12.73 5.42 15.42
N ARG A 426 -11.47 5.86 15.52
CA ARG A 426 -11.06 6.90 16.49
C ARG A 426 -11.69 8.26 16.22
N ALA A 427 -11.90 8.61 14.95
CA ALA A 427 -12.58 9.84 14.56
C ALA A 427 -14.10 9.80 14.85
N ALA A 428 -14.75 8.66 14.66
CA ALA A 428 -16.17 8.47 14.94
C ALA A 428 -16.48 8.40 16.46
N GLY A 429 -15.55 7.89 17.27
CA GLY A 429 -15.71 7.82 18.73
C GLY A 429 -15.75 9.18 19.43
N THR A 430 -15.39 10.28 18.76
CA THR A 430 -15.41 11.63 19.32
C THR A 430 -16.69 12.43 19.04
N THR A 431 -17.61 11.91 18.21
CA THR A 431 -18.87 12.61 17.85
C THR A 431 -20.10 12.07 18.60
N GLY A 432 -19.93 11.12 19.53
CA GLY A 432 -21.02 10.45 20.23
C GLY A 432 -21.12 10.80 21.72
N SER A 433 -21.64 11.98 22.04
CA SER A 433 -22.23 12.29 23.36
C SER A 433 -23.31 13.35 23.16
N GLY A 434 -24.48 12.92 22.70
CA GLY A 434 -25.66 13.77 22.60
C GLY A 434 -26.61 13.33 21.49
N THR A 435 -27.87 13.15 21.87
CA THR A 435 -29.07 13.02 21.02
C THR A 435 -29.29 11.69 20.30
N THR A 436 -29.83 10.70 21.01
CA THR A 436 -30.66 9.61 20.46
C THR A 436 -32.06 9.75 21.04
N GLU A 437 -32.92 10.56 20.40
CA GLU A 437 -34.35 10.61 20.77
C GLU A 437 -35.32 10.93 19.61
N ALA A 438 -34.89 10.88 18.33
CA ALA A 438 -35.77 11.30 17.23
C ALA A 438 -35.89 10.32 16.05
N ALA A 439 -35.37 9.09 16.15
CA ALA A 439 -35.41 8.11 15.04
C ALA A 439 -36.43 6.98 15.24
N ASP A 440 -37.31 7.08 16.25
CA ASP A 440 -38.11 5.96 16.74
C ASP A 440 -39.55 5.90 16.19
N ARG A 441 -39.79 6.42 14.97
CA ARG A 441 -41.17 6.46 14.41
C ARG A 441 -41.37 5.90 13.00
N ASP A 442 -40.31 5.59 12.26
CA ASP A 442 -40.44 5.11 10.88
C ASP A 442 -39.95 3.66 10.67
N VAL A 443 -39.69 2.90 11.74
CA VAL A 443 -39.15 1.52 11.67
C VAL A 443 -40.22 0.43 11.88
N ASP A 444 -41.36 0.75 12.50
CA ASP A 444 -42.42 -0.23 12.79
C ASP A 444 -43.10 -0.84 11.54
N ALA A 445 -42.99 -0.19 10.38
CA ALA A 445 -43.63 -0.66 9.15
C ALA A 445 -42.83 -1.73 8.39
N ALA A 446 -41.53 -1.90 8.68
CA ALA A 446 -40.67 -2.86 7.97
C ALA A 446 -40.52 -4.22 8.68
N LEU A 447 -41.00 -4.33 9.93
CA LEU A 447 -40.89 -5.53 10.77
C LEU A 447 -42.11 -6.46 10.73
N GLY A 448 -43.19 -6.08 10.03
CA GLY A 448 -44.41 -6.90 9.92
C GLY A 448 -44.29 -8.17 9.05
N GLY A 449 -43.18 -8.35 8.32
CA GLY A 449 -43.00 -9.47 7.38
C GLY A 449 -42.05 -10.58 7.84
N ALA A 450 -41.23 -10.35 8.87
CA ALA A 450 -40.13 -11.25 9.24
C ALA A 450 -40.25 -11.87 10.65
N ALA A 451 -41.31 -11.54 11.40
CA ALA A 451 -41.60 -12.17 12.69
C ALA A 451 -42.38 -13.50 12.56
N GLY A 452 -42.71 -13.93 11.34
CA GLY A 452 -43.58 -15.09 11.08
C GLY A 452 -42.90 -16.40 10.70
N ALA A 453 -41.56 -16.47 10.58
CA ALA A 453 -40.88 -17.68 10.08
C ALA A 453 -39.44 -17.88 10.61
N VAL A 454 -39.15 -17.55 11.87
CA VAL A 454 -37.86 -17.90 12.48
C VAL A 454 -38.06 -18.56 13.84
N ALA A 455 -38.52 -19.81 13.78
CA ALA A 455 -38.28 -20.78 14.83
C ALA A 455 -37.72 -22.02 14.14
N THR A 456 -36.43 -22.34 14.34
CA THR A 456 -35.91 -23.72 14.53
C THR A 456 -34.39 -23.92 14.36
N LYS A 457 -33.62 -23.01 13.73
CA LYS A 457 -32.16 -23.23 13.54
C LYS A 457 -31.31 -22.31 14.41
N GLN A 458 -30.52 -22.89 15.31
CA GLN A 458 -29.53 -22.19 16.13
C GLN A 458 -28.41 -21.66 15.24
N LEU A 459 -28.07 -20.37 15.39
CA LEU A 459 -27.04 -19.71 14.59
C LEU A 459 -25.65 -20.01 15.13
N ASN A 460 -24.93 -20.95 14.50
CA ASN A 460 -23.55 -21.31 14.89
C ASN A 460 -22.52 -20.88 13.84
N ASN A 461 -22.89 -20.82 12.56
CA ASN A 461 -22.00 -20.43 11.47
C ASN A 461 -22.51 -19.19 10.73
N ILE A 462 -21.84 -18.05 10.92
CA ILE A 462 -22.19 -16.76 10.33
C ILE A 462 -21.14 -16.39 9.27
N VAL A 463 -21.59 -16.12 8.05
CA VAL A 463 -20.71 -15.83 6.90
C VAL A 463 -20.96 -14.43 6.36
N PHE A 464 -19.91 -13.62 6.28
CA PHE A 464 -19.94 -12.36 5.53
C PHE A 464 -19.59 -12.62 4.07
N ALA A 465 -20.53 -12.34 3.16
CA ALA A 465 -20.32 -12.56 1.73
C ALA A 465 -20.26 -11.24 0.94
N CYS A 466 -19.27 -11.16 0.05
CA CYS A 466 -19.15 -10.08 -0.94
C CYS A 466 -18.64 -10.64 -2.28
N ASP A 467 -18.58 -9.84 -3.34
CA ASP A 467 -18.19 -10.33 -4.67
C ASP A 467 -16.80 -11.00 -4.71
N ALA A 468 -15.82 -10.44 -3.98
CA ALA A 468 -14.45 -10.95 -3.97
C ALA A 468 -14.12 -11.82 -2.75
N GLY A 469 -14.95 -11.81 -1.72
CA GLY A 469 -14.68 -12.50 -0.45
C GLY A 469 -13.50 -11.97 0.35
N MET A 470 -13.03 -10.76 0.03
CA MET A 470 -11.90 -10.11 0.67
C MET A 470 -12.16 -8.61 0.83
N GLY A 471 -11.64 -7.99 1.90
CA GLY A 471 -11.80 -6.56 2.16
C GLY A 471 -12.88 -6.24 3.20
N SER A 472 -13.95 -5.56 2.80
CA SER A 472 -15.00 -5.05 3.70
C SER A 472 -15.77 -6.17 4.44
N SER A 473 -15.98 -7.32 3.79
CA SER A 473 -16.56 -8.53 4.42
C SER A 473 -15.67 -9.10 5.53
N ALA A 474 -14.33 -9.09 5.35
CA ALA A 474 -13.38 -9.54 6.36
C ALA A 474 -13.38 -8.62 7.59
N MET A 475 -13.54 -7.31 7.37
CA MET A 475 -13.64 -6.34 8.46
C MET A 475 -14.97 -6.45 9.21
N GLY A 476 -16.11 -6.58 8.51
CA GLY A 476 -17.41 -6.83 9.13
C GLY A 476 -17.41 -8.13 9.96
N ALA A 477 -16.83 -9.21 9.42
CA ALA A 477 -16.65 -10.46 10.16
C ALA A 477 -15.79 -10.29 11.41
N SER A 478 -14.77 -9.44 11.37
CA SER A 478 -13.92 -9.15 12.52
C SER A 478 -14.65 -8.33 13.59
N VAL A 479 -15.47 -7.34 13.18
CA VAL A 479 -16.29 -6.52 14.08
C VAL A 479 -17.33 -7.38 14.79
N LEU A 480 -18.09 -8.20 14.04
CA LEU A 480 -19.12 -9.06 14.64
C LEU A 480 -18.53 -10.12 15.56
N ARG A 481 -17.43 -10.77 15.15
CA ARG A 481 -16.69 -11.73 16.00
C ARG A 481 -16.28 -11.10 17.33
N ASN A 482 -15.78 -9.87 17.30
CA ASN A 482 -15.39 -9.15 18.53
C ASN A 482 -16.60 -8.80 19.39
N LYS A 483 -17.75 -8.43 18.79
CA LYS A 483 -18.99 -8.17 19.54
C LYS A 483 -19.54 -9.44 20.19
N ILE A 484 -19.60 -10.56 19.48
CA ILE A 484 -20.02 -11.87 19.99
C ILE A 484 -19.12 -12.32 21.14
N LYS A 485 -17.79 -12.20 20.99
CA LYS A 485 -16.84 -12.52 22.05
C LYS A 485 -17.00 -11.63 23.28
N LYS A 486 -17.24 -10.33 23.09
CA LYS A 486 -17.52 -9.39 24.20
C LYS A 486 -18.85 -9.68 24.90
N ALA A 487 -19.82 -10.22 24.17
CA ALA A 487 -21.10 -10.65 24.71
C ALA A 487 -21.02 -11.96 25.50
N GLY A 488 -19.85 -12.62 25.56
CA GLY A 488 -19.65 -13.86 26.31
C GLY A 488 -20.24 -15.10 25.62
N ILE A 489 -20.51 -15.03 24.32
CA ILE A 489 -21.13 -16.12 23.56
C ILE A 489 -20.02 -16.99 22.95
N ASP A 490 -19.93 -18.23 23.41
CA ASP A 490 -19.00 -19.24 22.89
C ASP A 490 -19.70 -20.16 21.87
N GLY A 491 -18.91 -20.80 20.99
CA GLY A 491 -19.41 -21.78 20.01
C GLY A 491 -19.89 -21.22 18.67
N VAL A 492 -19.82 -19.89 18.47
CA VAL A 492 -20.22 -19.24 17.22
C VAL A 492 -19.01 -18.93 16.34
N THR A 493 -19.04 -19.44 15.11
CA THR A 493 -18.03 -19.22 14.08
C THR A 493 -18.46 -18.08 13.15
N VAL A 494 -17.59 -17.08 12.98
CA VAL A 494 -17.82 -15.96 12.05
C VAL A 494 -16.75 -15.96 10.97
N THR A 495 -17.09 -16.16 9.71
CA THR A 495 -16.13 -16.18 8.60
C THR A 495 -16.52 -15.18 7.51
N ASN A 496 -15.67 -15.07 6.47
CA ASN A 496 -15.98 -14.28 5.30
C ASN A 496 -15.51 -15.04 4.05
N GLN A 497 -16.26 -14.92 2.95
CA GLN A 497 -15.92 -15.56 1.68
C GLN A 497 -16.61 -14.87 0.50
N ALA A 498 -16.23 -15.26 -0.72
CA ALA A 498 -16.87 -14.74 -1.92
C ALA A 498 -18.28 -15.31 -2.04
N ILE A 499 -19.23 -14.54 -2.60
CA ILE A 499 -20.60 -15.04 -2.83
C ILE A 499 -20.56 -16.33 -3.66
N ALA A 500 -19.67 -16.40 -4.66
CA ALA A 500 -19.49 -17.60 -5.49
C ALA A 500 -19.04 -18.85 -4.71
N ASN A 501 -18.54 -18.69 -3.48
CA ASN A 501 -18.05 -19.78 -2.63
C ASN A 501 -19.05 -20.13 -1.51
N LEU A 502 -20.25 -19.53 -1.48
CA LEU A 502 -21.31 -19.98 -0.58
C LEU A 502 -21.74 -21.39 -0.96
N ASP A 503 -21.56 -22.32 -0.01
CA ASP A 503 -21.73 -23.76 -0.14
C ASP A 503 -22.97 -24.28 0.60
N GLY A 504 -23.80 -23.38 1.15
CA GLY A 504 -25.00 -23.71 1.92
C GLY A 504 -24.74 -24.05 3.39
N SER A 505 -23.48 -24.08 3.85
CA SER A 505 -23.13 -24.39 5.24
C SER A 505 -23.40 -23.26 6.24
N ALA A 506 -23.70 -22.05 5.75
CA ALA A 506 -23.95 -20.87 6.56
C ALA A 506 -25.36 -20.90 7.16
N ASP A 507 -25.48 -20.66 8.47
CA ASP A 507 -26.78 -20.46 9.12
C ASP A 507 -27.30 -19.04 8.87
N LEU A 508 -26.38 -18.06 8.85
CA LEU A 508 -26.65 -16.66 8.56
C LEU A 508 -25.62 -16.11 7.57
N VAL A 509 -26.10 -15.47 6.51
CA VAL A 509 -25.31 -14.76 5.51
C VAL A 509 -25.54 -13.26 5.63
N ILE A 510 -24.46 -12.49 5.78
CA ILE A 510 -24.50 -11.03 5.86
C ILE A 510 -23.86 -10.44 4.60
N THR A 511 -24.62 -9.64 3.86
CA THR A 511 -24.19 -8.99 2.62
C THR A 511 -24.56 -7.52 2.58
N GLN A 512 -23.98 -6.76 1.64
CA GLN A 512 -24.52 -5.45 1.30
C GLN A 512 -25.90 -5.57 0.63
N ASN A 513 -26.74 -4.54 0.77
CA ASN A 513 -28.08 -4.52 0.16
C ASN A 513 -28.06 -4.93 -1.33
N GLN A 514 -27.12 -4.36 -2.11
CA GLN A 514 -26.98 -4.61 -3.54
C GLN A 514 -26.58 -6.05 -3.90
N LEU A 515 -26.06 -6.82 -2.94
CA LEU A 515 -25.56 -8.18 -3.15
C LEU A 515 -26.46 -9.25 -2.51
N THR A 516 -27.51 -8.84 -1.80
CA THR A 516 -28.35 -9.76 -1.02
C THR A 516 -29.11 -10.71 -1.92
N ASP A 517 -29.68 -10.24 -3.03
CA ASP A 517 -30.45 -11.09 -3.94
C ASP A 517 -29.57 -12.16 -4.60
N ARG A 518 -28.32 -11.80 -4.92
CA ARG A 518 -27.32 -12.72 -5.45
C ARG A 518 -26.91 -13.78 -4.41
N ALA A 519 -26.75 -13.38 -3.14
CA ALA A 519 -26.45 -14.31 -2.06
C ALA A 519 -27.62 -15.25 -1.75
N LYS A 520 -28.87 -14.75 -1.80
CA LYS A 520 -30.09 -15.57 -1.69
C LYS A 520 -30.20 -16.61 -2.79
N ALA A 521 -29.86 -16.25 -4.03
CA ALA A 521 -29.84 -17.19 -5.14
C ALA A 521 -28.81 -18.31 -4.96
N GLN A 522 -27.67 -18.02 -4.34
CA GLN A 522 -26.59 -18.99 -4.12
C GLN A 522 -26.78 -19.85 -2.86
N SER A 523 -27.34 -19.29 -1.79
CA SER A 523 -27.56 -19.96 -0.50
C SER A 523 -28.98 -19.70 0.00
N PRO A 524 -30.01 -20.33 -0.62
CA PRO A 524 -31.42 -20.02 -0.34
C PRO A 524 -31.87 -20.42 1.06
N ASP A 525 -31.25 -21.45 1.64
CA ASP A 525 -31.64 -22.02 2.94
C ASP A 525 -31.01 -21.31 4.15
N SER A 526 -30.11 -20.34 3.91
CA SER A 526 -29.50 -19.52 4.96
C SER A 526 -30.41 -18.35 5.34
N LEU A 527 -30.33 -17.88 6.58
CA LEU A 527 -30.88 -16.58 6.94
C LEU A 527 -30.07 -15.47 6.25
N HIS A 528 -30.70 -14.41 5.76
CA HIS A 528 -30.01 -13.30 5.08
C HIS A 528 -30.23 -11.98 5.79
N VAL A 529 -29.15 -11.28 6.10
CA VAL A 529 -29.18 -9.93 6.67
C VAL A 529 -28.44 -8.97 5.75
N SER A 530 -29.15 -7.95 5.28
CA SER A 530 -28.60 -6.90 4.43
C SER A 530 -28.13 -5.72 5.26
N VAL A 531 -26.92 -5.23 4.99
CA VAL A 531 -26.37 -4.01 5.62
C VAL A 531 -26.00 -2.96 4.57
N ASP A 532 -26.08 -1.68 4.94
CA ASP A 532 -25.62 -0.60 4.07
C ASP A 532 -24.09 -0.55 3.97
N ASN A 533 -23.41 -0.85 5.08
CA ASN A 533 -21.96 -0.85 5.18
C ASN A 533 -21.49 -1.94 6.16
N PHE A 534 -20.37 -2.58 5.86
CA PHE A 534 -19.79 -3.64 6.70
C PHE A 534 -19.09 -3.13 7.97
N MET A 535 -18.80 -1.83 8.05
CA MET A 535 -18.00 -1.28 9.14
C MET A 535 -18.83 -0.79 10.32
N ASN A 536 -20.05 -0.32 10.08
CA ASN A 536 -20.89 0.27 11.11
C ASN A 536 -22.37 0.09 10.75
N SER A 537 -22.93 -1.06 11.10
CA SER A 537 -24.35 -1.33 10.95
C SER A 537 -24.98 -1.56 12.32
N PRO A 538 -26.06 -0.84 12.69
CA PRO A 538 -26.79 -1.10 13.94
C PRO A 538 -27.34 -2.54 13.97
N LYS A 539 -27.56 -3.15 12.79
CA LYS A 539 -27.98 -4.54 12.65
C LYS A 539 -27.02 -5.55 13.27
N TYR A 540 -25.76 -5.18 13.54
CA TYR A 540 -24.84 -6.09 14.24
C TYR A 540 -25.23 -6.29 15.68
N ASP A 541 -25.76 -5.27 16.33
CA ASP A 541 -26.24 -5.40 17.70
C ASP A 541 -27.52 -6.25 17.73
N GLU A 542 -28.41 -6.10 16.75
CA GLU A 542 -29.57 -6.99 16.55
C GLU A 542 -29.16 -8.46 16.33
N VAL A 543 -28.16 -8.72 15.48
CA VAL A 543 -27.65 -10.08 15.25
C VAL A 543 -27.02 -10.65 16.53
N VAL A 544 -26.29 -9.85 17.30
CA VAL A 544 -25.69 -10.30 18.56
C VAL A 544 -26.76 -10.65 19.58
N GLU A 545 -27.81 -9.83 19.73
CA GLU A 545 -28.93 -10.15 20.63
C GLU A 545 -29.74 -11.36 20.15
N MET A 546 -29.93 -11.52 18.84
CA MET A 546 -30.57 -12.72 18.26
C MET A 546 -29.77 -13.99 18.58
N VAL A 547 -28.45 -13.95 18.41
CA VAL A 547 -27.57 -15.07 18.73
C VAL A 547 -27.54 -15.30 20.25
N ARG A 548 -27.48 -14.24 21.06
CA ARG A 548 -27.51 -14.32 22.53
C ARG A 548 -28.79 -15.00 23.02
N ALA A 549 -29.95 -14.54 22.58
CA ALA A 549 -31.24 -15.08 22.99
C ALA A 549 -31.37 -16.58 22.67
N GLN A 550 -30.77 -17.05 21.58
CA GLN A 550 -30.73 -18.48 21.22
C GLN A 550 -29.76 -19.30 22.07
N HIS A 551 -28.69 -18.69 22.61
CA HIS A 551 -27.66 -19.37 23.39
C HIS A 551 -27.88 -19.27 24.91
N GLU A 552 -28.62 -18.27 25.39
CA GLU A 552 -29.05 -18.11 26.78
C GLU A 552 -30.32 -18.90 27.13
N ALA A 553 -31.11 -19.31 26.14
CA ALA A 553 -32.29 -20.17 26.33
C ALA A 553 -31.94 -21.65 26.62
N LYS A 554 -30.75 -21.91 27.17
CA LYS A 554 -30.21 -23.25 27.47
C LYS A 554 -30.05 -23.49 28.96
#